data_AF-A0A938L8L9-F1
#
_entry.id   AF-A0A938L8L9-F1
#
_cell.length_a   1.000
_cell.length_b   1.000
_cell.length_c   1.000
_cell.angle_alpha   90.00
_cell.angle_beta   90.00
_cell.angle_gamma   90.00
#
_symmetry.space_group_name_H-M   'P 1'
#
loop_
_entity.id
_entity.type
_entity.pdbx_description
1 polymer ?
#
loop_
_entity_poly.entity_id
_entity_poly.type
_entity_poly.pdbx_seq_one_letter_code
_entity_poly.pdbx_strand_id
1 'polypeptide(L)'
;MRSRTRWICVLIIGGFCLPGCGLMQSAKSVTRESLKYLKPRPNDYRDTTNESEDEWTSVGRTASTMRKSEKDNDPLHKRIASPKALSIERNLGIE
;
A
#
# COMPACT_ATOMS: atom_id res chain seq x y z
N MET A 1 19.47 -49.44 21.75
CA MET A 1 19.10 -48.64 20.55
C MET A 1 18.79 -47.15 20.82
N ARG A 2 18.52 -46.74 22.08
CA ARG A 2 18.08 -45.38 22.45
C ARG A 2 19.14 -44.26 22.35
N SER A 3 20.44 -44.59 22.41
CA SER A 3 21.50 -43.55 22.35
C SER A 3 21.83 -43.10 20.92
N ARG A 4 21.76 -44.00 19.93
CA ARG A 4 22.04 -43.67 18.52
C ARG A 4 21.03 -42.66 17.96
N THR A 5 19.78 -42.74 18.38
CA THR A 5 18.72 -41.79 17.99
C THR A 5 18.97 -40.38 18.55
N ARG A 6 19.56 -40.26 19.74
CA ARG A 6 19.92 -38.96 20.34
C ARG A 6 21.03 -38.24 19.56
N TRP A 7 22.03 -38.98 19.10
CA TRP A 7 23.12 -38.43 18.28
C TRP A 7 22.65 -37.93 16.92
N ILE A 8 21.69 -38.64 16.31
CA ILE A 8 21.08 -38.23 15.04
C ILE A 8 20.31 -36.91 15.20
N CYS A 9 19.55 -36.73 16.29
CA CYS A 9 18.83 -35.48 16.54
C CYS A 9 19.78 -34.28 16.75
N VAL A 10 20.90 -34.46 17.44
CA VAL A 10 21.89 -33.38 17.65
C VAL A 10 22.57 -32.98 16.34
N LEU A 11 22.87 -33.94 15.46
CA LEU A 11 23.43 -33.66 14.13
C LEU A 11 22.45 -32.92 13.22
N ILE A 12 21.16 -33.27 13.27
CA ILE A 12 20.13 -32.59 12.47
C ILE A 12 19.94 -31.15 12.97
N ILE A 13 19.84 -30.93 14.28
CA ILE A 13 19.66 -29.59 14.85
C ILE A 13 20.91 -28.72 14.62
N GLY A 14 22.11 -29.28 14.79
CA GLY A 14 23.37 -28.58 14.51
C GLY A 14 23.54 -28.23 13.04
N GLY A 15 23.18 -29.15 12.12
CA GLY A 15 23.28 -28.92 10.68
C GLY A 15 22.32 -27.85 10.15
N PHE A 16 21.12 -27.74 10.73
CA PHE A 16 20.10 -26.76 10.31
C PHE A 16 20.25 -25.38 10.95
N CYS A 17 20.76 -25.28 12.18
CA CYS A 17 20.91 -23.97 12.86
C CYS A 17 22.12 -23.15 12.42
N LEU A 18 23.23 -23.80 12.04
CA LEU A 18 24.46 -23.10 11.64
C LEU A 18 24.35 -22.25 10.36
N PRO A 19 23.70 -22.69 9.26
CA PRO A 19 23.58 -21.86 8.07
C PRO A 19 22.65 -20.64 8.26
N GLY A 20 21.76 -20.66 9.26
CA GLY A 20 20.82 -19.58 9.53
C GLY A 20 21.49 -18.25 9.94
N CYS A 21 22.60 -18.31 10.67
CA CYS A 21 23.33 -17.10 11.08
C CYS A 21 24.09 -16.44 9.92
N GLY A 22 24.63 -17.23 8.98
CA GLY A 22 25.33 -16.71 7.80
C GLY A 22 24.37 -16.15 6.74
N LEU A 23 23.22 -16.81 6.55
CA LEU A 23 22.20 -16.39 5.58
C LEU A 23 21.56 -15.03 5.93
N MET A 24 21.46 -14.70 7.23
CA MET A 24 20.90 -13.43 7.65
C MET A 24 21.78 -12.22 7.24
N GLN A 25 23.10 -12.39 7.17
CA GLN A 25 24.02 -11.33 6.75
C GLN A 25 23.86 -11.02 5.25
N SER A 26 23.74 -12.06 4.42
CA SER A 26 23.51 -11.94 2.98
C SER A 26 22.08 -11.49 2.65
N ALA A 27 21.07 -11.90 3.43
CA ALA A 27 19.72 -11.38 3.28
C ALA A 27 19.63 -9.87 3.55
N LYS A 28 20.36 -9.36 4.56
CA LYS A 28 20.45 -7.93 4.89
C LYS A 28 21.14 -7.11 3.79
N SER A 29 22.18 -7.62 3.16
CA SER A 29 22.86 -6.90 2.07
C SER A 29 21.97 -6.83 0.82
N VAL A 30 21.32 -7.94 0.45
CA VAL A 30 20.40 -7.97 -0.69
C VAL A 30 19.23 -7.02 -0.48
N THR A 31 18.54 -7.08 0.67
CA THR A 31 17.42 -6.16 0.96
C THR A 31 17.84 -4.69 0.96
N ARG A 32 19.03 -4.36 1.50
CA ARG A 32 19.55 -2.99 1.48
C ARG A 32 19.81 -2.49 0.06
N GLU A 33 20.39 -3.33 -0.81
CA GLU A 33 20.59 -2.96 -2.22
C GLU A 33 19.26 -2.87 -2.98
N SER A 34 18.31 -3.78 -2.75
CA SER A 34 16.97 -3.73 -3.35
C SER A 34 16.22 -2.46 -2.98
N LEU A 35 16.29 -2.03 -1.71
CA LEU A 35 15.64 -0.81 -1.23
C LEU A 35 16.26 0.47 -1.80
N LYS A 36 17.55 0.47 -2.17
CA LYS A 36 18.18 1.64 -2.81
C LYS A 36 17.56 1.95 -4.17
N TYR A 37 17.10 0.94 -4.91
CA TYR A 37 16.42 1.16 -6.20
C TYR A 37 15.02 1.74 -6.05
N LEU A 38 14.39 1.56 -4.89
CA LEU A 38 13.09 2.17 -4.56
C LEU A 38 13.24 3.59 -4.02
N LYS A 39 14.46 4.03 -3.69
CA LYS A 39 14.70 5.38 -3.20
C LYS A 39 14.59 6.36 -4.38
N PRO A 40 13.67 7.34 -4.33
CA PRO A 40 13.56 8.34 -5.39
C PRO A 40 14.87 9.13 -5.51
N ARG A 41 15.33 9.35 -6.74
CA ARG A 41 16.53 10.15 -6.99
C ARG A 41 16.15 11.64 -6.87
N PRO A 42 16.98 12.46 -6.20
CA PRO A 42 16.65 13.87 -5.97
C PRO A 42 16.49 14.69 -7.26
N ASN A 43 17.04 14.23 -8.38
CA ASN A 43 16.95 14.90 -9.68
C ASN A 43 15.92 14.28 -10.63
N ASP A 44 15.13 13.29 -10.17
CA ASP A 44 14.06 12.66 -10.97
C ASP A 44 12.73 13.43 -10.86
N TYR A 45 12.69 14.45 -10.00
CA TYR A 45 11.52 15.31 -9.87
C TYR A 45 11.50 16.31 -11.04
N ARG A 46 10.65 16.02 -12.04
CA ARG A 46 10.25 17.01 -13.03
C ARG A 46 9.27 17.96 -12.35
N ASP A 47 9.74 19.16 -12.02
CA ASP A 47 8.89 20.20 -11.46
C ASP A 47 7.94 20.74 -12.54
N THR A 48 6.72 20.19 -12.57
CA THR A 48 5.66 20.60 -13.49
C THR A 48 4.84 21.77 -12.96
N THR A 49 5.21 22.36 -11.82
CA THR A 49 4.45 23.50 -11.25
C THR A 49 4.64 24.79 -12.03
N ASN A 50 5.56 24.82 -13.00
CA ASN A 50 5.79 25.94 -13.93
C ASN A 50 5.09 25.75 -15.29
N GLU A 51 4.30 24.69 -15.49
CA GLU A 51 3.43 24.57 -16.66
C GLU A 51 2.21 25.49 -16.44
N SER A 52 2.22 26.63 -17.13
CA SER A 52 1.28 27.76 -16.96
C SER A 52 -0.17 27.47 -17.39
N GLU A 53 -0.51 26.22 -17.67
CA GLU A 53 -1.85 25.81 -18.07
C GLU A 53 -2.31 24.67 -17.15
N ASP A 54 -3.23 25.03 -16.25
CA ASP A 54 -3.88 24.14 -15.30
C ASP A 54 -4.82 23.18 -16.04
N GLU A 55 -4.25 22.20 -16.74
CA GLU A 55 -4.94 21.18 -17.53
C GLU A 55 -6.00 20.45 -16.70
N TRP A 56 -5.75 20.30 -15.40
CA TRP A 56 -6.67 19.72 -14.42
C TRP A 56 -7.97 20.51 -14.24
N THR A 57 -7.94 21.83 -14.41
CA THR A 57 -9.16 22.65 -14.36
C THR A 57 -10.10 22.32 -15.52
N SER A 58 -9.57 21.98 -16.70
CA SER A 58 -10.38 21.58 -17.86
C SER A 58 -11.00 20.17 -17.70
N VAL A 59 -10.22 19.22 -17.19
CA VAL A 59 -10.65 17.83 -16.94
C VAL A 59 -11.64 17.76 -15.78
N GLY A 60 -11.38 18.50 -14.69
CA GLY A 60 -12.27 18.57 -13.53
C GLY A 60 -13.63 19.19 -13.87
N ARG A 61 -13.66 20.21 -14.73
CA ARG A 61 -14.91 20.83 -15.20
C ARG A 61 -15.76 19.87 -16.03
N THR A 62 -15.13 19.07 -16.90
CA THR A 62 -15.82 18.07 -17.74
C THR A 62 -16.29 16.86 -16.93
N ALA A 63 -15.43 16.33 -16.05
CA ALA A 63 -15.71 15.15 -15.24
C ALA A 63 -16.79 15.41 -14.17
N SER A 64 -16.82 16.61 -13.58
CA SER A 64 -17.88 17.00 -12.63
C SER A 64 -19.25 17.18 -13.30
N THR A 65 -19.30 17.68 -14.54
CA THR A 65 -20.56 17.86 -15.27
C THR A 65 -21.20 16.56 -15.77
N MET A 66 -20.42 15.50 -15.99
CA MET A 66 -20.91 14.22 -16.52
C MET A 66 -21.37 13.24 -15.43
N ARG A 67 -20.99 13.46 -14.16
CA ARG A 67 -21.29 12.54 -13.08
C ARG A 67 -22.72 12.77 -12.58
N LYS A 68 -23.63 11.88 -12.96
CA LYS A 68 -24.99 11.86 -12.42
C LYS A 68 -24.94 11.54 -10.92
N SER A 69 -25.80 12.19 -10.15
CA SER A 69 -25.98 11.87 -8.73
C SER A 69 -26.38 10.39 -8.61
N GLU A 70 -25.61 9.62 -7.85
CA GLU A 70 -25.90 8.23 -7.55
C GLU A 70 -27.01 8.18 -6.50
N LYS A 71 -28.13 7.56 -6.87
CA LYS A 71 -29.27 7.44 -5.95
C LYS A 71 -29.06 6.28 -5.00
N ASP A 72 -28.90 6.58 -3.73
CA ASP A 72 -28.92 5.58 -2.67
C ASP A 72 -30.37 5.16 -2.41
N ASN A 73 -30.65 3.88 -2.67
CA ASN A 73 -31.97 3.28 -2.48
C ASN A 73 -32.11 2.60 -1.11
N ASP A 74 -31.14 2.72 -0.20
CA ASP A 74 -31.26 2.17 1.15
C ASP A 74 -32.19 3.04 2.03
N PRO A 75 -33.36 2.52 2.45
CA PRO A 75 -34.30 3.24 3.29
C PRO A 75 -33.80 3.47 4.73
N LEU A 76 -32.79 2.72 5.18
CA LEU A 76 -32.24 2.81 6.53
C LEU A 76 -31.04 3.76 6.62
N HIS A 77 -30.28 3.92 5.54
CA HIS A 77 -29.09 4.76 5.51
C HIS A 77 -29.39 6.21 5.90
N LYS A 78 -30.47 6.79 5.36
CA LYS A 78 -30.92 8.16 5.71
C LYS A 78 -31.36 8.34 7.17
N ARG A 79 -31.67 7.24 7.87
CA ARG A 79 -32.08 7.26 9.29
C ARG A 79 -30.93 7.01 10.25
N ILE A 80 -29.88 6.32 9.81
CA ILE A 80 -28.74 5.92 10.64
C ILE A 80 -27.54 6.86 10.44
N ALA A 81 -27.39 7.42 9.23
CA ALA A 81 -26.29 8.33 8.91
C ALA A 81 -26.39 9.65 9.68
N SER A 82 -25.25 10.10 10.19
CA SER A 82 -25.16 11.42 10.84
C SER A 82 -25.40 12.55 9.83
N PRO A 83 -25.89 13.73 10.27
CA PRO A 83 -26.05 14.89 9.40
C PRO A 83 -24.75 15.29 8.68
N LYS A 84 -23.59 15.02 9.32
CA LYS A 84 -22.26 15.24 8.73
C LYS A 84 -21.97 14.25 7.60
N ALA A 85 -22.27 12.96 7.79
CA ALA A 85 -22.13 11.95 6.74
C ALA A 85 -23.01 12.29 5.52
N LEU A 86 -24.28 12.65 5.75
CA LEU A 86 -25.22 13.06 4.70
C LEU A 86 -24.79 14.33 3.96
N SER A 87 -24.02 15.22 4.60
CA SER A 87 -23.47 16.41 3.94
C SER A 87 -22.28 16.08 3.03
N ILE A 88 -21.48 15.10 3.42
CA ILE A 88 -20.34 14.61 2.63
C ILE A 88 -20.85 13.85 1.42
N GLU A 89 -21.82 12.96 1.60
CA GLU A 89 -22.44 12.18 0.54
C GLU A 89 -23.10 13.08 -0.52
N ARG A 90 -23.84 14.11 -0.11
CA ARG A 90 -24.40 15.10 -1.05
C ARG A 90 -23.33 15.86 -1.83
N ASN A 91 -22.22 16.24 -1.19
CA ASN A 91 -21.10 16.88 -1.89
C ASN A 91 -20.39 15.93 -2.87
N LEU A 92 -20.49 14.61 -2.64
CA LEU A 92 -20.00 13.57 -3.54
C LEU A 92 -21.01 13.19 -4.64
N GLY A 93 -22.21 13.78 -4.62
CA GLY A 93 -23.29 13.46 -5.56
C GLY A 93 -23.94 12.11 -5.27
N ILE A 94 -24.15 11.79 -3.98
CA ILE A 94 -24.91 10.62 -3.53
C ILE A 94 -26.18 11.13 -2.85
N GLU A 95 -27.35 10.71 -3.33
CA GLU A 95 -28.68 11.19 -2.88
C GLU A 95 -29.64 10.10 -2.43
#